data_AF-A0A538DE74-F1
#
_entry.id   AF-A0A538DE74-F1
#
_cell.length_a   1.000
_cell.length_b   1.000
_cell.length_c   1.000
_cell.angle_alpha   90.00
_cell.angle_beta   90.00
_cell.angle_gamma   90.00
#
_symmetry.space_group_name_H-M   'P 1'
#
loop_
_entity.id
_entity.type
_entity.pdbx_description
1 polymer ?
#
loop_
_entity_poly.entity_id
_entity_poly.type
_entity_poly.pdbx_seq_one_letter_code
_entity_poly.pdbx_strand_id
1 'polypeptide(L)'
;MSEQRRVPAAIRNVAFPVARRGYERRAVDAYVTRINRLIAELEATRSPRDAVEHALERTEDERSTMLARARETAVEIIDAAEREAEEILSAARAEAASIVVDASAQADSSKAEATDYVAKARSEAEQAVTASQAEAADELRRAQDEIAKLRDEAQEWLQEVRADTERVWSERRELVDDLRALATRLQEAVSDIHARSKDAPSARDSRHTRG
;
A
#
# COMPACT_ATOMS: atom_id res chain seq x y z
N MET A 1 -44.97 35.41 -65.61
CA MET A 1 -45.29 36.27 -66.78
C MET A 1 -45.91 35.42 -67.86
N SER A 2 -47.24 35.42 -67.94
CA SER A 2 -47.98 34.59 -68.89
C SER A 2 -47.81 35.16 -70.29
N GLU A 3 -47.08 34.46 -71.16
CA GLU A 3 -47.07 34.71 -72.59
C GLU A 3 -48.50 34.47 -73.12
N GLN A 4 -49.32 35.52 -73.15
CA GLN A 4 -50.60 35.50 -73.84
C GLN A 4 -50.32 35.29 -75.33
N ARG A 5 -50.33 34.01 -75.75
CA ARG A 5 -50.16 33.61 -77.15
C ARG A 5 -51.22 34.31 -77.99
N ARG A 6 -50.79 35.38 -78.64
CA ARG A 6 -51.60 36.16 -79.55
C ARG A 6 -51.87 35.26 -80.75
N VAL A 7 -53.12 34.80 -80.88
CA VAL A 7 -53.56 34.07 -82.08
C VAL A 7 -53.15 34.90 -83.30
N PRO A 8 -52.39 34.35 -84.26
CA PRO A 8 -51.84 35.11 -85.39
C PRO A 8 -52.92 35.91 -86.11
N ALA A 9 -52.60 37.14 -86.54
CA ALA A 9 -53.56 38.03 -87.21
C ALA A 9 -54.20 37.38 -88.46
N ALA A 10 -53.49 36.47 -89.11
CA ALA A 10 -53.96 35.69 -90.25
C ALA A 10 -55.10 34.70 -89.94
N ILE A 11 -55.42 34.45 -88.67
CA ILE A 11 -56.56 33.65 -88.21
C ILE A 11 -57.69 34.55 -87.69
N ARG A 12 -57.34 35.68 -87.06
CA ARG A 12 -58.33 36.63 -86.54
C ARG A 12 -58.99 37.48 -87.63
N ASN A 13 -58.26 37.80 -88.69
CA ASN A 13 -58.69 38.70 -89.75
C ASN A 13 -58.64 38.01 -91.12
N VAL A 14 -59.49 37.00 -91.33
CA VAL A 14 -59.61 36.30 -92.61
C VAL A 14 -60.93 36.65 -93.29
N ALA A 15 -60.86 37.02 -94.56
CA ALA A 15 -62.00 37.27 -95.43
C ALA A 15 -62.01 36.23 -96.55
N PHE A 16 -63.14 35.55 -96.72
CA PHE A 16 -63.31 34.53 -97.75
C PHE A 16 -64.03 35.11 -98.98
N PRO A 17 -63.56 34.82 -100.20
CA PRO A 17 -64.30 35.15 -101.42
C PRO A 17 -65.68 34.47 -101.42
N VAL A 18 -66.71 35.15 -101.93
CA VAL A 18 -68.09 34.66 -102.00
C VAL A 18 -68.40 34.21 -103.42
N ALA A 19 -68.82 32.96 -103.60
CA ALA A 19 -69.29 32.41 -104.88
C ALA A 19 -70.81 32.61 -105.01
N ARG A 20 -71.39 32.24 -106.17
CA ARG A 20 -72.84 32.39 -106.45
C ARG A 20 -73.77 31.76 -105.39
N ARG A 21 -73.25 30.88 -104.53
CA ARG A 21 -73.91 30.39 -103.32
C ARG A 21 -72.87 30.06 -102.24
N GLY A 22 -72.66 30.96 -101.28
CA GLY A 22 -71.77 30.76 -100.12
C GLY A 22 -70.30 31.09 -100.36
N TYR A 23 -69.45 30.78 -99.37
CA TYR A 23 -68.00 31.02 -99.45
C TYR A 23 -67.32 30.04 -100.41
N GLU A 24 -66.25 30.51 -101.05
CA GLU A 24 -65.45 29.68 -101.95
C GLU A 24 -64.82 28.51 -101.19
N ARG A 25 -65.27 27.30 -101.51
CA ARG A 25 -64.83 26.06 -100.83
C ARG A 25 -63.31 25.90 -100.83
N ARG A 26 -62.64 26.21 -101.94
CA ARG A 26 -61.17 26.11 -102.05
C ARG A 26 -60.43 27.05 -101.09
N ALA A 27 -60.96 28.26 -100.89
CA ALA A 27 -60.37 29.24 -99.97
C ALA A 27 -60.57 28.82 -98.50
N VAL A 28 -61.75 28.27 -98.18
CA VAL A 28 -62.05 27.70 -96.86
C VAL A 28 -61.19 26.47 -96.58
N ASP A 29 -61.07 25.53 -97.52
CA ASP A 29 -60.24 24.32 -97.39
C ASP A 29 -58.76 24.66 -97.15
N ALA A 30 -58.22 25.65 -97.85
CA ALA A 30 -56.84 26.12 -97.66
C ALA A 30 -56.64 26.76 -96.27
N TYR A 31 -57.63 27.49 -95.77
CA TYR A 31 -57.60 28.07 -94.43
C TYR A 31 -57.72 27.00 -93.33
N VAL A 32 -58.64 26.05 -93.46
CA VAL A 32 -58.79 24.92 -92.52
C VAL A 32 -57.52 24.08 -92.48
N THR A 33 -56.92 23.79 -93.64
CA THR A 33 -55.62 23.09 -93.72
C THR A 33 -54.51 23.85 -92.98
N ARG A 34 -54.50 25.18 -93.09
CA ARG A 34 -53.53 26.04 -92.39
C ARG A 34 -53.76 26.08 -90.88
N ILE A 35 -55.02 26.19 -90.43
CA ILE A 35 -55.36 26.12 -88.99
C ILE A 35 -55.00 24.75 -88.41
N ASN A 36 -55.35 23.66 -89.09
CA ASN A 36 -55.03 22.32 -88.63
C ASN A 36 -53.51 22.12 -88.50
N ARG A 37 -52.73 22.69 -89.42
CA ARG A 37 -51.26 22.71 -89.32
C ARG A 37 -50.77 23.50 -88.09
N LEU A 38 -51.37 24.66 -87.81
CA LEU A 38 -50.99 25.47 -86.64
C LEU A 38 -51.40 24.82 -85.32
N ILE A 39 -52.57 24.16 -85.27
CA ILE A 39 -53.02 23.37 -84.12
C ILE A 39 -52.04 22.22 -83.89
N ALA A 40 -51.69 21.47 -84.93
CA ALA A 40 -50.71 20.38 -84.84
C ALA A 40 -49.34 20.87 -84.36
N GLU A 41 -48.87 22.03 -84.80
CA GLU A 41 -47.60 22.62 -84.36
C GLU A 41 -47.64 23.08 -82.88
N LEU A 42 -48.78 23.63 -82.43
CA LEU A 42 -49.02 24.02 -81.04
C LEU A 42 -49.16 22.81 -80.12
N GLU A 43 -49.87 21.76 -80.52
CA GLU A 43 -49.98 20.51 -79.78
C GLU A 43 -48.63 19.77 -79.74
N ALA A 44 -47.89 19.76 -80.86
CA ALA A 44 -46.54 19.19 -80.94
C ALA A 44 -45.51 19.95 -80.10
N THR A 45 -45.73 21.21 -79.74
CA THR A 45 -44.89 21.95 -78.77
C THR A 45 -45.41 21.89 -77.34
N ARG A 46 -46.69 21.56 -77.13
CA ARG A 46 -47.29 21.36 -75.80
C ARG A 46 -46.92 19.99 -75.23
N SER A 47 -46.98 18.93 -76.04
CA SER A 47 -46.58 17.57 -75.66
C SER A 47 -45.14 17.46 -75.09
N PRO A 48 -44.10 18.08 -75.68
CA PRO A 48 -42.76 18.12 -75.09
C PRO A 48 -42.67 18.88 -73.76
N ARG A 49 -43.45 19.95 -73.57
CA ARG A 49 -43.47 20.69 -72.30
C ARG A 49 -44.16 19.87 -71.21
N ASP A 50 -45.31 19.28 -71.51
CA ASP A 50 -46.04 18.41 -70.59
C ASP A 50 -45.19 17.18 -70.20
N ALA A 51 -44.41 16.63 -71.14
CA ALA A 51 -43.48 15.54 -70.86
C ALA A 51 -42.32 15.94 -69.93
N VAL A 52 -41.82 17.19 -70.05
CA VAL A 52 -40.78 17.73 -69.15
C VAL A 52 -41.36 17.98 -67.76
N GLU A 53 -42.57 18.52 -67.66
CA GLU A 53 -43.28 18.75 -66.40
C GLU A 53 -43.49 17.42 -65.64
N HIS A 54 -44.01 16.39 -66.31
CA HIS A 54 -44.15 15.06 -65.70
C HIS A 54 -42.81 14.36 -65.37
N ALA A 55 -41.75 14.63 -66.14
CA ALA A 55 -40.42 14.12 -65.78
C ALA A 55 -39.89 14.82 -64.53
N LEU A 56 -40.16 16.11 -64.35
CA LEU A 56 -39.78 16.88 -63.17
C LEU A 56 -40.57 16.41 -61.94
N GLU A 57 -41.90 16.27 -62.03
CA GLU A 57 -42.75 15.74 -60.95
C GLU A 57 -42.27 14.36 -60.49
N ARG A 58 -42.00 13.43 -61.43
CA ARG A 58 -41.43 12.13 -61.09
C ARG A 58 -40.09 12.24 -60.39
N THR A 59 -39.23 13.15 -60.82
CA THR A 59 -37.91 13.35 -60.19
C THR A 59 -38.05 13.93 -58.78
N GLU A 60 -39.01 14.82 -58.56
CA GLU A 60 -39.31 15.39 -57.25
C GLU A 60 -39.88 14.34 -56.29
N ASP A 61 -40.78 13.48 -56.77
CA ASP A 61 -41.31 12.34 -56.02
C ASP A 61 -40.21 11.33 -55.68
N GLU A 62 -39.38 10.94 -56.65
CA GLU A 62 -38.23 10.07 -56.44
C GLU A 62 -37.26 10.67 -55.40
N ARG A 63 -36.99 11.99 -55.47
CA ARG A 63 -36.14 12.67 -54.50
C ARG A 63 -36.77 12.70 -53.11
N SER A 64 -38.07 12.97 -53.00
CA SER A 64 -38.76 13.04 -51.70
C SER A 64 -38.77 11.68 -51.00
N THR A 65 -39.02 10.60 -51.76
CA THR A 65 -38.97 9.23 -51.23
C THR A 65 -37.55 8.81 -50.84
N MET A 66 -36.53 9.24 -51.60
CA MET A 66 -35.12 9.01 -51.25
C MET A 66 -34.75 9.74 -49.95
N LEU A 67 -35.18 10.99 -49.78
CA LEU A 67 -34.92 11.76 -48.56
C LEU A 67 -35.67 11.19 -47.35
N ALA A 68 -36.90 10.70 -47.53
CA ALA A 68 -37.66 10.04 -46.48
C ALA A 68 -36.94 8.78 -45.99
N ARG A 69 -36.52 7.91 -46.93
CA ARG A 69 -35.72 6.71 -46.60
C ARG A 69 -34.39 7.05 -45.94
N ALA A 70 -33.68 8.05 -46.45
CA ALA A 70 -32.42 8.47 -45.86
C ALA A 70 -32.57 8.97 -44.42
N ARG A 71 -33.68 9.67 -44.11
CA ARG A 71 -34.01 10.10 -42.74
C ARG A 71 -34.36 8.92 -41.84
N GLU A 72 -35.17 7.99 -42.33
CA GLU A 72 -35.52 6.76 -41.59
C GLU A 72 -34.26 5.96 -41.25
N THR A 73 -33.40 5.68 -42.23
CA THR A 73 -32.12 5.00 -42.00
C THR A 73 -31.21 5.79 -41.05
N ALA A 74 -31.19 7.13 -41.13
CA ALA A 74 -30.40 7.94 -40.20
C ALA A 74 -30.91 7.79 -38.76
N VAL A 75 -32.22 7.75 -38.54
CA VAL A 75 -32.81 7.50 -37.20
C VAL A 75 -32.44 6.11 -36.71
N GLU A 76 -32.56 5.08 -37.54
CA GLU A 76 -32.18 3.71 -37.17
C GLU A 76 -30.70 3.59 -36.76
N ILE A 77 -29.81 4.28 -37.48
CA ILE A 77 -28.38 4.33 -37.15
C ILE A 77 -28.14 5.01 -35.81
N ILE A 78 -28.83 6.13 -35.54
CA ILE A 78 -28.72 6.85 -34.26
C ILE A 78 -29.21 5.96 -33.12
N ASP A 79 -30.39 5.36 -33.26
CA ASP A 79 -30.96 4.47 -32.23
C ASP A 79 -30.09 3.22 -31.98
N ALA A 80 -29.43 2.69 -33.03
CA ALA A 80 -28.48 1.60 -32.88
C ALA A 80 -27.21 2.05 -32.14
N ALA A 81 -26.65 3.21 -32.51
CA ALA A 81 -25.45 3.76 -31.88
C ALA A 81 -25.69 4.13 -30.41
N GLU A 82 -26.87 4.67 -30.06
CA GLU A 82 -27.24 4.98 -28.68
C GLU A 82 -27.32 3.72 -27.82
N ARG A 83 -27.96 2.65 -28.34
CA ARG A 83 -28.03 1.36 -27.63
C ARG A 83 -26.65 0.74 -27.43
N GLU A 84 -25.81 0.73 -28.46
CA GLU A 84 -24.45 0.20 -28.38
C GLU A 84 -23.61 1.00 -27.37
N ALA A 85 -23.73 2.34 -27.38
CA ALA A 85 -23.06 3.19 -26.41
C ALA A 85 -23.53 2.92 -24.98
N GLU A 86 -24.83 2.72 -24.76
CA GLU A 86 -25.37 2.39 -23.45
C GLU A 86 -24.91 1.01 -22.95
N GLU A 87 -24.84 0.01 -23.82
CA GLU A 87 -24.30 -1.31 -23.51
C GLU A 87 -22.82 -1.23 -23.12
N ILE A 88 -22.00 -0.51 -23.88
CA ILE A 88 -20.59 -0.31 -23.58
C ILE A 88 -20.42 0.43 -22.24
N LEU A 89 -21.20 1.48 -21.99
CA LEU A 89 -21.14 2.22 -20.73
C LEU A 89 -21.58 1.37 -19.54
N SER A 90 -22.61 0.54 -19.71
CA SER A 90 -23.09 -0.38 -18.68
C SER A 90 -22.01 -1.42 -18.35
N ALA A 91 -21.40 -2.03 -19.36
CA ALA A 91 -20.32 -2.99 -19.20
C ALA A 91 -19.10 -2.36 -18.50
N ALA A 92 -18.66 -1.19 -18.96
CA ALA A 92 -17.54 -0.47 -18.36
C ALA A 92 -17.81 -0.08 -16.90
N ARG A 93 -19.04 0.32 -16.56
CA ARG A 93 -19.43 0.60 -15.17
C ARG A 93 -19.43 -0.65 -14.30
N ALA A 94 -19.91 -1.77 -14.82
CA ALA A 94 -19.91 -3.05 -14.10
C ALA A 94 -18.47 -3.53 -13.83
N GLU A 95 -17.59 -3.43 -14.82
CA GLU A 95 -16.18 -3.78 -14.69
C GLU A 95 -15.46 -2.87 -13.68
N ALA A 96 -15.68 -1.55 -13.78
CA ALA A 96 -15.12 -0.60 -12.80
C ALA A 96 -15.61 -0.87 -11.37
N ALA A 97 -16.89 -1.21 -11.20
CA ALA A 97 -17.43 -1.59 -9.90
C ALA A 97 -16.79 -2.87 -9.36
N SER A 98 -16.58 -3.90 -10.21
CA SER A 98 -15.88 -5.13 -9.82
C SER A 98 -14.45 -4.82 -9.37
N ILE A 99 -13.70 -4.04 -10.15
CA ILE A 99 -12.31 -3.65 -9.83
C ILE A 99 -12.24 -2.97 -8.46
N VAL A 100 -13.17 -2.06 -8.15
CA VAL A 100 -13.20 -1.36 -6.86
C VAL A 100 -13.52 -2.32 -5.71
N VAL A 101 -14.48 -3.23 -5.90
CA VAL A 101 -14.83 -4.24 -4.89
C VAL A 101 -13.66 -5.18 -4.63
N ASP A 102 -13.04 -5.71 -5.68
CA ASP A 102 -11.91 -6.63 -5.59
C ASP A 102 -10.69 -5.96 -4.94
N ALA A 103 -10.38 -4.72 -5.34
CA ALA A 103 -9.30 -3.94 -4.72
C ALA A 103 -9.57 -3.66 -3.24
N SER A 104 -10.82 -3.36 -2.87
CA SER A 104 -11.20 -3.13 -1.48
C SER A 104 -11.09 -4.41 -0.65
N ALA A 105 -11.56 -5.55 -1.19
CA ALA A 105 -11.45 -6.86 -0.53
C ALA A 105 -9.97 -7.27 -0.33
N GLN A 106 -9.13 -7.04 -1.35
CA GLN A 106 -7.69 -7.27 -1.25
C GLN A 106 -7.05 -6.39 -0.17
N ALA A 107 -7.40 -5.10 -0.13
CA ALA A 107 -6.88 -4.17 0.86
C ALA A 107 -7.29 -4.56 2.29
N ASP A 108 -8.54 -5.00 2.49
CA ASP A 108 -9.03 -5.47 3.77
C ASP A 108 -8.32 -6.76 4.22
N SER A 109 -8.10 -7.71 3.31
CA SER A 109 -7.32 -8.94 3.59
C SER A 109 -5.88 -8.61 3.97
N SER A 110 -5.19 -7.78 3.19
CA SER A 110 -3.82 -7.37 3.49
C SER A 110 -3.71 -6.62 4.82
N LYS A 111 -4.71 -5.80 5.16
CA LYS A 111 -4.77 -5.12 6.45
C LYS A 111 -4.96 -6.12 7.59
N ALA A 112 -5.86 -7.09 7.44
CA ALA A 112 -6.10 -8.12 8.44
C ALA A 112 -4.82 -8.95 8.70
N GLU A 113 -4.16 -9.40 7.64
CA GLU A 113 -2.87 -10.11 7.74
C GLU A 113 -1.80 -9.26 8.42
N ALA A 114 -1.65 -7.99 8.03
CA ALA A 114 -0.70 -7.09 8.65
C ALA A 114 -0.98 -6.89 10.15
N THR A 115 -2.25 -6.77 10.54
CA THR A 115 -2.62 -6.66 11.96
C THR A 115 -2.30 -7.93 12.75
N ASP A 116 -2.49 -9.11 12.15
CA ASP A 116 -2.15 -10.39 12.76
C ASP A 116 -0.64 -10.53 12.97
N TYR A 117 0.15 -10.20 11.94
CA TYR A 117 1.62 -10.19 12.05
C TYR A 117 2.12 -9.25 13.15
N VAL A 118 1.57 -8.04 13.25
CA VAL A 118 1.95 -7.09 14.31
C VAL A 118 1.55 -7.61 15.69
N ALA A 119 0.37 -8.22 15.84
CA ALA A 119 -0.08 -8.79 17.10
C ALA A 119 0.83 -9.95 17.54
N LYS A 120 1.16 -10.86 16.61
CA LYS A 120 2.08 -11.97 16.86
C LYS A 120 3.48 -11.50 17.23
N ALA A 121 4.05 -10.57 16.46
CA ALA A 121 5.38 -10.02 16.74
C ALA A 121 5.45 -9.32 18.11
N ARG A 122 4.38 -8.60 18.51
CA ARG A 122 4.29 -8.01 19.86
C ARG A 122 4.27 -9.08 20.94
N SER A 123 3.44 -10.12 20.78
CA SER A 123 3.39 -11.23 21.73
C SER A 123 4.74 -11.94 21.88
N GLU A 124 5.44 -12.20 20.76
CA GLU A 124 6.76 -12.83 20.78
C GLU A 124 7.81 -11.94 21.46
N ALA A 125 7.79 -10.63 21.17
CA ALA A 125 8.68 -9.68 21.81
C ALA A 125 8.43 -9.57 23.33
N GLU A 126 7.18 -9.52 23.76
CA GLU A 126 6.81 -9.50 25.19
C GLU A 126 7.25 -10.78 25.92
N GLN A 127 7.08 -11.93 25.27
CA GLN A 127 7.56 -13.21 25.81
C GLN A 127 9.08 -13.24 25.93
N ALA A 128 9.81 -12.77 24.91
CA ALA A 128 11.27 -12.71 24.94
C ALA A 128 11.79 -11.77 26.05
N VAL A 129 11.17 -10.61 26.22
CA VAL A 129 11.51 -9.67 27.30
C VAL A 129 11.24 -10.28 28.67
N THR A 130 10.07 -10.92 28.84
CA THR A 130 9.70 -11.55 30.12
C THR A 130 10.65 -12.71 30.45
N ALA A 131 10.99 -13.55 29.48
CA ALA A 131 11.94 -14.64 29.65
C ALA A 131 13.33 -14.13 30.02
N SER A 132 13.84 -13.12 29.30
CA SER A 132 15.14 -12.51 29.59
C SER A 132 15.19 -11.87 30.98
N GLN A 133 14.11 -11.21 31.42
CA GLN A 133 14.02 -10.66 32.76
C GLN A 133 14.02 -11.74 33.85
N ALA A 134 13.31 -12.85 33.62
CA ALA A 134 13.30 -13.98 34.54
C ALA A 134 14.69 -14.62 34.65
N GLU A 135 15.36 -14.86 33.52
CA GLU A 135 16.72 -15.40 33.50
C GLU A 135 17.71 -14.47 34.21
N ALA A 136 17.66 -13.15 33.94
CA ALA A 136 18.52 -12.18 34.61
C ALA A 136 18.27 -12.12 36.13
N ALA A 137 17.02 -12.23 36.57
CA ALA A 137 16.67 -12.27 37.99
C ALA A 137 17.19 -13.55 38.66
N ASP A 138 17.11 -14.70 37.98
CA ASP A 138 17.63 -15.96 38.48
C ASP A 138 19.16 -15.96 38.59
N GLU A 139 19.86 -15.44 37.57
CA GLU A 139 21.33 -15.30 37.61
C GLU A 139 21.78 -14.34 38.72
N LEU A 140 21.08 -13.20 38.89
CA LEU A 140 21.37 -12.27 39.97
C LEU A 140 21.20 -12.92 41.35
N ARG A 141 20.11 -13.68 41.54
CA ARG A 141 19.86 -14.40 42.80
C ARG A 141 20.97 -15.41 43.09
N ARG A 142 21.37 -16.21 42.10
CA ARG A 142 22.48 -17.18 42.26
C ARG A 142 23.79 -16.48 42.63
N ALA A 143 24.13 -15.39 41.95
CA ALA A 143 25.33 -14.62 42.25
C ALA A 143 25.29 -14.04 43.67
N GLN A 144 24.13 -13.57 44.13
CA GLN A 144 23.95 -13.09 45.51
C GLN A 144 24.14 -14.20 46.54
N ASP A 145 23.56 -15.38 46.30
CA ASP A 145 23.70 -16.54 47.18
C ASP A 145 25.16 -17.02 47.26
N GLU A 146 25.89 -17.03 46.14
CA GLU A 146 27.32 -17.37 46.10
C GLU A 146 28.17 -16.35 46.87
N ILE A 147 27.91 -15.05 46.69
CA ILE A 147 28.60 -13.99 47.43
C ILE A 147 28.33 -14.11 48.93
N ALA A 148 27.08 -14.39 49.33
CA ALA A 148 26.74 -14.59 50.74
C ALA A 148 27.51 -15.77 51.33
N LYS A 149 27.53 -16.91 50.62
CA LYS A 149 28.28 -18.09 51.04
C LYS A 149 29.78 -17.83 51.18
N LEU A 150 30.40 -17.20 50.18
CA LEU A 150 31.83 -16.85 50.23
C LEU A 150 32.16 -15.89 51.38
N ARG A 151 31.24 -14.97 51.67
CA ARG A 151 31.39 -14.05 52.81
C ARG A 151 31.34 -14.80 54.14
N ASP A 152 30.38 -15.70 54.30
CA ASP A 152 30.24 -16.50 55.52
C ASP A 152 31.50 -17.37 55.73
N GLU A 153 31.97 -18.06 54.69
CA GLU A 153 33.21 -18.84 54.72
C GLU A 153 34.43 -17.99 55.09
N ALA A 154 34.57 -16.80 54.49
CA ALA A 154 35.66 -15.88 54.80
C ALA A 154 35.58 -15.36 56.26
N GLN A 155 34.38 -15.15 56.78
CA GLN A 155 34.18 -14.74 58.17
C GLN A 155 34.55 -15.86 59.14
N GLU A 156 34.16 -17.11 58.87
CA GLU A 156 34.55 -18.26 59.67
C GLU A 156 36.07 -18.44 59.69
N TRP A 157 36.71 -18.39 58.53
CA TRP A 157 38.17 -18.47 58.43
C TRP A 157 38.88 -17.34 59.20
N LEU A 158 38.37 -16.11 59.14
CA LEU A 158 38.92 -15.00 59.93
C LEU A 158 38.78 -15.23 61.44
N GLN A 159 37.70 -15.86 61.89
CA GLN A 159 37.53 -16.19 63.30
C GLN A 159 38.50 -17.29 63.73
N GLU A 160 38.69 -18.31 62.90
CA GLU A 160 39.68 -19.37 63.13
C GLU A 160 41.09 -18.80 63.24
N VAL A 161 41.50 -17.97 62.26
CA VAL A 161 42.82 -17.31 62.27
C VAL A 161 43.00 -16.42 63.51
N ARG A 162 41.95 -15.71 63.95
CA ARG A 162 42.00 -14.91 65.17
C ARG A 162 42.19 -15.78 66.41
N ALA A 163 41.42 -16.86 66.54
CA ALA A 163 41.51 -17.79 67.66
C ALA A 163 42.90 -18.45 67.73
N ASP A 164 43.44 -18.88 66.59
CA ASP A 164 44.80 -19.42 66.51
C ASP A 164 45.86 -18.39 66.86
N THR A 165 45.69 -17.15 66.38
CA THR A 165 46.60 -16.05 66.73
C THR A 165 46.59 -15.79 68.23
N GLU A 166 45.41 -15.71 68.86
CA GLU A 166 45.26 -15.55 70.31
C GLU A 166 45.90 -16.70 71.08
N ARG A 167 45.70 -17.95 70.63
CA ARG A 167 46.32 -19.14 71.21
C ARG A 167 47.86 -19.09 71.15
N VAL A 168 48.44 -18.74 70.00
CA VAL A 168 49.89 -18.59 69.87
C VAL A 168 50.43 -17.48 70.78
N TRP A 169 49.70 -16.37 70.93
CA TRP A 169 50.09 -15.30 71.84
C TRP A 169 49.99 -15.68 73.32
N SER A 170 49.00 -16.48 73.72
CA SER A 170 48.90 -17.02 75.08
C SER A 170 50.02 -18.01 75.37
N GLU A 171 50.25 -18.98 74.47
CA GLU A 171 51.35 -19.95 74.58
C GLU A 171 52.70 -19.24 74.70
N ARG A 172 52.94 -18.21 73.86
CA ARG A 172 54.16 -17.40 73.94
C ARG A 172 54.29 -16.68 75.28
N ARG A 173 53.21 -16.17 75.85
CA ARG A 173 53.23 -15.46 77.14
C ARG A 173 53.57 -16.42 78.28
N GLU A 174 52.93 -17.58 78.30
CA GLU A 174 53.22 -18.67 79.26
C GLU A 174 54.67 -19.11 79.17
N LEU A 175 55.20 -19.39 77.97
CA LEU A 175 56.61 -19.76 77.78
C LEU A 175 57.59 -18.69 78.28
N VAL A 176 57.27 -17.40 78.07
CA VAL A 176 58.09 -16.29 78.56
C VAL A 176 58.05 -16.20 80.08
N ASP A 177 56.88 -16.40 80.69
CA ASP A 177 56.72 -16.37 82.15
C ASP A 177 57.38 -17.60 82.80
N ASP A 178 57.29 -18.78 82.19
CA ASP A 178 58.03 -19.99 82.58
C ASP A 178 59.54 -19.77 82.50
N LEU A 179 60.03 -19.15 81.43
CA LEU A 179 61.45 -18.80 81.27
C LEU A 179 61.92 -17.83 82.36
N ARG A 180 61.10 -16.83 82.71
CA ARG A 180 61.39 -15.89 83.81
C ARG A 180 61.44 -16.63 85.15
N ALA A 181 60.47 -17.51 85.42
CA ALA A 181 60.44 -18.29 86.66
C ALA A 181 61.66 -19.22 86.78
N LEU A 182 62.07 -19.87 85.68
CA LEU A 182 63.29 -20.68 85.62
C LEU A 182 64.54 -19.81 85.87
N ALA A 183 64.63 -18.63 85.27
CA ALA A 183 65.74 -17.70 85.50
C ALA A 183 65.81 -17.27 86.97
N THR A 184 64.68 -16.95 87.60
CA THR A 184 64.61 -16.65 89.04
C THR A 184 65.07 -17.83 89.90
N ARG A 185 64.59 -19.06 89.63
CA ARG A 185 65.03 -20.27 90.34
C ARG A 185 66.53 -20.53 90.20
N LEU A 186 67.07 -20.34 88.99
CA LEU A 186 68.52 -20.43 88.76
C LEU A 186 69.28 -19.37 89.57
N GLN A 187 68.78 -18.14 89.62
CA GLN A 187 69.38 -17.07 90.39
C GLN A 187 69.34 -17.33 91.91
N GLU A 188 68.21 -17.86 92.43
CA GLU A 188 68.06 -18.30 93.82
C GLU A 188 69.04 -19.44 94.14
N ALA A 189 69.11 -20.48 93.30
CA ALA A 189 70.03 -21.60 93.50
C ALA A 189 71.50 -21.17 93.50
N VAL A 190 71.89 -20.25 92.60
CA VAL A 190 73.24 -19.66 92.58
C VAL A 190 73.50 -18.84 93.84
N SER A 191 72.52 -18.06 94.30
CA SER A 191 72.63 -17.26 95.53
C SER A 191 72.77 -18.14 96.77
N ASP A 192 72.02 -19.25 96.85
CA ASP A 192 72.12 -20.26 97.91
C ASP A 192 73.48 -20.94 97.93
N ILE A 193 74.03 -21.32 96.78
CA ILE A 193 75.39 -21.88 96.67
C ILE A 193 76.41 -20.85 97.18
N HIS A 194 76.24 -19.58 96.81
CA HIS A 194 77.12 -18.49 97.25
C HIS A 194 76.99 -18.21 98.75
N ALA A 195 75.80 -18.33 99.34
CA ALA A 195 75.59 -18.23 100.78
C ALA A 195 76.24 -19.40 101.53
N ARG A 196 76.06 -20.64 101.05
CA ARG A 196 76.68 -21.85 101.63
C ARG A 196 78.21 -21.83 101.56
N SER A 197 78.81 -21.25 100.52
CA SER A 197 80.28 -21.11 100.44
C SER A 197 80.83 -20.06 101.41
N LYS A 198 80.04 -19.04 101.74
CA LYS A 198 80.38 -17.97 102.69
C LYS A 198 80.26 -18.42 104.15
N ASP A 199 79.37 -19.37 104.44
CA ASP A 199 79.19 -20.00 105.76
C ASP A 199 80.15 -21.18 106.02
N ALA A 200 81.05 -21.53 105.10
CA ALA A 200 82.11 -22.50 105.34
C ALA A 200 83.20 -21.90 106.25
N PRO A 201 83.43 -22.43 107.47
CA PRO A 201 84.38 -21.83 108.40
C PRO A 201 85.83 -21.99 107.91
N SER A 202 86.52 -20.86 107.77
CA SER A 202 87.98 -20.81 107.68
C SER A 202 88.59 -21.39 108.97
N ALA A 203 89.19 -22.59 108.87
CA ALA A 203 89.88 -23.23 109.99
C ALA A 203 91.30 -23.68 109.59
N ARG A 204 92.27 -22.87 110.04
CA ARG A 204 93.65 -23.20 110.51
C ARG A 204 94.63 -23.66 109.43
N ASP A 205 95.71 -22.94 109.11
CA ASP A 205 96.84 -22.49 109.95
C ASP A 205 97.08 -23.25 111.26
N SER A 206 97.94 -24.27 111.21
CA SER A 206 99.10 -24.43 112.10
C SER A 206 99.68 -25.85 112.03
N ARG A 207 100.95 -25.94 111.60
CA ARG A 207 102.06 -26.79 112.14
C ARG A 207 101.89 -28.33 112.04
N HIS A 208 102.91 -29.16 111.80
CA HIS A 208 104.36 -29.06 111.90
C HIS A 208 104.96 -30.39 111.36
N THR A 209 106.19 -30.36 110.78
CA THR A 209 107.34 -31.31 110.92
C THR A 209 107.09 -32.84 110.76
N ARG A 210 107.95 -33.68 110.18
CA ARG A 210 109.43 -33.80 110.25
C ARG A 210 109.84 -35.02 109.40
N GLY A 211 111.06 -35.03 108.87
CA GLY A 211 111.69 -36.20 108.25
C GLY A 211 112.84 -35.81 107.35
#